data_AF-A0A1V4M255-F1
#
_entry.id   AF-A0A1V4M255-F1
#
_cell.length_a   1.000
_cell.length_b   1.000
_cell.length_c   1.000
_cell.angle_alpha   90.00
_cell.angle_beta   90.00
_cell.angle_gamma   90.00
#
_symmetry.space_group_name_H-M   'P 1'
#
loop_
_entity.id
_entity.type
_entity.pdbx_description
1 polymer ?
#
loop_
_entity_poly.entity_id
_entity_poly.type
_entity_poly.pdbx_seq_one_letter_code
_entity_poly.pdbx_strand_id
1 'polypeptide(L)'
;MYEFLVFLSFLQSVIGFTLMSSSVMAFKKPVIKRIVTGFAVMIFGISMLSYTLFTRGIDAVDSFAVFVILLIQLSWFLICSRDRFSVSLFNFLTFVNIYIAISYMSDTLSINFDGSAFVGVRIAGRLAIYLVLIPLLYQFVRPPFRRLVATLDREWKTSAIVPLMFLIMQIIVLYYPEPYWYWTRDMWARVIIAMLYLLFLAVYYLLYIQANAIVEKYDLEKRQLLMAQQEKLWESELAGYQEARALVLQQKHDMHHHNELIVEMLRNGETEHLIHYMQSVDSALEAQPHRIFCSNSIANSIFNAYFRRAEAEGIQMTFHTSLPEKTGIDGIDLTCVLGNALENALEGCLRLTEDEARDIAVTVKFIDRRLRVQVENTCRSDIEFEGELPLTQKQGGGTGTRSIVYTAERYDGTAGFSVKNGRFMTQIVLNGNENSL
;
A
#
# COMPACT_ATOMS: atom_id res chain seq x y z
N MET A 1 -8.04 55.03 12.93
CA MET A 1 -8.76 53.86 13.50
C MET A 1 -9.46 53.03 12.43
N TYR A 2 -10.27 53.64 11.55
CA TYR A 2 -10.98 52.94 10.47
C TYR A 2 -10.06 52.19 9.49
N GLU A 3 -9.04 52.86 8.92
CA GLU A 3 -8.07 52.23 8.00
C GLU A 3 -7.33 51.04 8.62
N PHE A 4 -6.98 51.14 9.90
CA PHE A 4 -6.35 50.05 10.65
C PHE A 4 -7.28 48.84 10.79
N LEU A 5 -8.58 49.06 11.06
CA LEU A 5 -9.58 47.99 11.11
C LEU A 5 -9.80 47.37 9.73
N VAL A 6 -9.79 48.17 8.66
CA VAL A 6 -9.88 47.68 7.28
C VAL A 6 -8.70 46.76 6.97
N PHE A 7 -7.48 47.17 7.30
CA PHE A 7 -6.29 46.33 7.19
C PHE A 7 -6.42 45.01 7.97
N LEU A 8 -6.89 45.06 9.22
CA LEU A 8 -7.08 43.88 10.06
C LEU A 8 -8.12 42.91 9.46
N SER A 9 -9.19 43.47 8.86
CA SER A 9 -10.21 42.69 8.16
C SER A 9 -9.64 41.96 6.93
N PHE A 10 -8.72 42.57 6.19
CA PHE A 10 -8.04 41.92 5.06
C PHE A 10 -7.11 40.80 5.54
N LEU A 11 -6.32 41.06 6.57
CA LEU A 11 -5.45 40.06 7.18
C LEU A 11 -6.27 38.84 7.66
N GLN A 12 -7.40 39.09 8.32
CA GLN A 12 -8.32 38.05 8.76
C GLN A 12 -8.86 37.23 7.58
N SER A 13 -9.24 37.86 6.46
CA SER A 13 -9.70 37.13 5.27
C SER A 13 -8.62 36.19 4.71
N VAL A 14 -7.36 36.64 4.63
CA VAL A 14 -6.25 35.82 4.14
C VAL A 14 -5.97 34.65 5.08
N ILE A 15 -5.94 34.89 6.40
CA ILE A 15 -5.70 33.86 7.41
C ILE A 15 -6.88 32.87 7.47
N GLY A 16 -8.12 33.36 7.47
CA GLY A 16 -9.31 32.51 7.52
C GLY A 16 -9.41 31.58 6.31
N PHE A 17 -9.15 32.11 5.11
CA PHE A 17 -9.13 31.30 3.90
C PHE A 17 -8.01 30.25 3.91
N THR A 18 -6.80 30.63 4.31
CA THR A 18 -5.67 29.68 4.36
C THR A 18 -5.90 28.58 5.38
N LEU A 19 -6.43 28.88 6.57
CA LEU A 19 -6.79 27.87 7.56
C LEU A 19 -7.91 26.95 7.06
N MET A 20 -8.96 27.53 6.46
CA MET A 20 -10.08 26.79 5.90
C MET A 20 -9.63 25.82 4.81
N SER A 21 -8.84 26.30 3.85
CA SER A 21 -8.29 25.42 2.80
C SER A 21 -7.37 24.35 3.35
N SER A 22 -6.49 24.72 4.29
CA SER A 22 -5.57 23.80 4.98
C SER A 22 -6.27 22.71 5.78
N SER A 23 -7.50 22.97 6.26
CA SER A 23 -8.27 22.00 7.04
C SER A 23 -8.64 20.75 6.23
N VAL A 24 -8.85 20.89 4.91
CA VAL A 24 -9.23 19.78 4.03
C VAL A 24 -8.03 19.29 3.21
N MET A 25 -7.11 20.18 2.83
CA MET A 25 -5.98 19.95 1.93
C MET A 25 -4.93 18.93 2.45
N ALA A 26 -4.24 18.23 1.54
CA ALA A 26 -3.08 17.40 1.86
C ALA A 26 -1.79 18.14 1.52
N PHE A 27 -0.88 18.21 2.49
CA PHE A 27 0.36 18.98 2.35
C PHE A 27 1.47 18.19 1.66
N LYS A 28 2.17 18.87 0.73
CA LYS A 28 3.35 18.33 0.05
C LYS A 28 4.55 18.34 1.00
N LYS A 29 5.28 17.22 1.07
CA LYS A 29 6.54 17.15 1.82
C LYS A 29 7.67 17.87 1.05
N PRO A 30 8.62 18.54 1.73
CA PRO A 30 8.66 18.82 3.17
C PRO A 30 7.68 19.94 3.57
N VAL A 31 6.81 19.65 4.54
CA VAL A 31 5.65 20.50 4.90
C VAL A 31 6.10 21.88 5.41
N ILE A 32 7.05 21.91 6.35
CA ILE A 32 7.49 23.16 7.00
C ILE A 32 8.06 24.14 5.98
N LYS A 33 8.93 23.69 5.06
CA LYS A 33 9.53 24.57 4.04
C LYS A 33 8.44 25.17 3.14
N ARG A 34 7.47 24.37 2.70
CA ARG A 34 6.37 24.84 1.83
C ARG A 34 5.47 25.85 2.54
N ILE A 35 5.14 25.58 3.80
CA ILE A 35 4.37 26.51 4.64
C ILE A 35 5.13 27.84 4.79
N VAL A 36 6.44 27.80 5.10
CA VAL A 36 7.28 29.01 5.22
C VAL A 36 7.33 29.79 3.90
N THR A 37 7.51 29.11 2.77
CA THR A 37 7.48 29.77 1.44
C THR A 37 6.11 30.39 1.16
N GLY A 38 5.01 29.69 1.47
CA GLY A 38 3.66 30.20 1.33
C GLY A 38 3.40 31.44 2.19
N PHE A 39 3.87 31.43 3.45
CA PHE A 39 3.81 32.60 4.34
C PHE A 39 4.63 33.77 3.82
N ALA A 40 5.80 33.54 3.24
CA ALA A 40 6.59 34.61 2.63
C ALA A 40 5.85 35.29 1.47
N VAL A 41 5.18 34.51 0.60
CA VAL A 41 4.35 35.05 -0.50
C VAL A 41 3.13 35.81 0.05
N MET A 42 2.49 35.30 1.10
CA MET A 42 1.40 36.01 1.79
C MET A 42 1.83 37.36 2.33
N ILE A 43 2.96 37.40 3.04
CA ILE A 43 3.51 38.64 3.62
C ILE A 43 3.78 39.65 2.50
N PHE A 44 4.41 39.23 1.41
CA PHE A 44 4.68 40.10 0.26
C PHE A 44 3.38 40.69 -0.33
N GLY A 45 2.35 39.86 -0.55
CA GLY A 45 1.06 40.32 -1.06
C GLY A 45 0.33 41.27 -0.10
N ILE A 46 0.39 41.00 1.20
CA ILE A 46 -0.18 41.87 2.24
C ILE A 46 0.58 43.21 2.31
N SER A 47 1.91 43.19 2.21
CA SER A 47 2.73 44.40 2.16
C SER A 47 2.42 45.26 0.93
N MET A 48 2.20 44.64 -0.24
CA MET A 48 1.79 45.34 -1.45
C MET A 48 0.43 46.03 -1.27
N LEU A 49 -0.56 45.33 -0.69
CA LEU A 49 -1.87 45.91 -0.37
C LEU A 49 -1.77 47.06 0.63
N SER A 50 -0.98 46.90 1.69
CA SER A 50 -0.76 47.92 2.70
C SER A 50 -0.13 49.18 2.09
N TYR A 51 0.82 49.02 1.16
CA TYR A 51 1.43 50.13 0.44
C TYR A 51 0.40 50.86 -0.45
N THR A 52 -0.44 50.12 -1.18
CA THR A 52 -1.49 50.73 -2.00
C THR A 52 -2.55 51.46 -1.16
N LEU A 53 -2.89 50.93 0.02
CA LEU A 53 -3.81 51.57 0.95
C LEU A 53 -3.29 52.94 1.40
N PHE A 54 -2.01 53.00 1.77
CA PHE A 54 -1.40 54.21 2.30
C PHE A 54 -1.12 55.26 1.21
N THR A 55 -0.89 54.84 -0.04
CA THR A 55 -0.53 55.75 -1.14
C THR A 55 -1.70 56.20 -2.02
N ARG A 56 -2.71 55.34 -2.21
CA ARG A 56 -3.85 55.60 -3.12
C ARG A 56 -5.20 55.65 -2.43
N GLY A 57 -5.26 55.43 -1.12
CA GLY A 57 -6.51 55.44 -0.35
C GLY A 57 -7.36 54.17 -0.52
N ILE A 58 -8.53 54.16 0.11
CA ILE A 58 -9.39 52.98 0.29
C ILE A 58 -10.05 52.53 -1.03
N ASP A 59 -10.51 53.45 -1.86
CA ASP A 59 -11.23 53.14 -3.12
C ASP A 59 -10.35 52.35 -4.11
N ALA A 60 -9.06 52.70 -4.15
CA ALA A 60 -8.08 51.97 -4.94
C ALA A 60 -7.83 50.56 -4.40
N VAL A 61 -7.89 50.36 -3.08
CA VAL A 61 -7.69 49.04 -2.47
C VAL A 61 -8.88 48.14 -2.71
N ASP A 62 -10.11 48.62 -2.55
CA ASP A 62 -11.30 47.80 -2.75
C ASP A 62 -11.40 47.25 -4.20
N SER A 63 -10.94 48.04 -5.18
CA SER A 63 -10.90 47.63 -6.59
C SER A 63 -9.96 46.44 -6.87
N PHE A 64 -8.85 46.32 -6.12
CA PHE A 64 -7.81 45.31 -6.37
C PHE A 64 -7.71 44.23 -5.28
N ALA A 65 -8.30 44.44 -4.10
CA ALA A 65 -8.11 43.59 -2.93
C ALA A 65 -8.59 42.15 -3.17
N VAL A 66 -9.75 41.96 -3.80
CA VAL A 66 -10.27 40.62 -4.12
C VAL A 66 -9.31 39.87 -5.03
N PHE A 67 -8.79 40.53 -6.07
CA PHE A 67 -7.83 39.93 -7.00
C PHE A 67 -6.52 39.54 -6.30
N VAL A 68 -5.98 40.41 -5.45
CA VAL A 68 -4.76 40.12 -4.69
C VAL A 68 -4.97 38.97 -3.71
N ILE A 69 -6.10 38.93 -2.99
CA ILE A 69 -6.45 37.82 -2.11
C ILE A 69 -6.50 36.51 -2.91
N LEU A 70 -7.20 36.49 -4.04
CA LEU A 70 -7.29 35.29 -4.89
C LEU A 70 -5.92 34.82 -5.39
N LEU A 71 -5.03 35.75 -5.79
CA LEU A 71 -3.67 35.43 -6.20
C LEU A 71 -2.82 34.84 -5.06
N ILE A 72 -2.91 35.44 -3.87
CA ILE A 72 -2.23 34.93 -2.67
C ILE A 72 -2.70 33.50 -2.38
N GLN A 73 -4.01 33.27 -2.42
CA GLN A 73 -4.58 31.96 -2.13
C GLN A 73 -4.26 30.93 -3.22
N LEU A 74 -4.28 31.32 -4.49
CA LEU A 74 -3.87 30.45 -5.60
C LEU A 74 -2.40 30.03 -5.44
N SER A 75 -1.54 30.98 -5.08
CA SER A 75 -0.12 30.73 -4.82
C SER A 75 0.07 29.78 -3.63
N TRP A 76 -0.67 29.99 -2.52
CA TRP A 76 -0.69 29.08 -1.38
C TRP A 76 -1.07 27.65 -1.82
N PHE A 77 -2.11 27.51 -2.62
CA PHE A 77 -2.56 26.23 -3.14
C PHE A 77 -1.50 25.53 -4.00
N LEU A 78 -0.89 26.25 -4.95
CA LEU A 78 0.13 25.69 -5.84
C LEU A 78 1.40 25.28 -5.10
N ILE A 79 1.76 25.99 -4.03
CA ILE A 79 2.97 25.70 -3.23
C ILE A 79 2.74 24.54 -2.27
N CYS A 80 1.61 24.52 -1.56
CA CYS A 80 1.37 23.60 -0.45
C CYS A 80 0.72 22.28 -0.88
N SER A 81 0.02 22.21 -2.03
CA SER A 81 -0.77 21.02 -2.38
C SER A 81 0.06 19.82 -2.76
N ARG A 82 -0.25 18.68 -2.16
CA ARG A 82 0.20 17.37 -2.64
C ARG A 82 -0.74 16.78 -3.70
N ASP A 83 -2.00 17.22 -3.72
CA ASP A 83 -3.03 16.62 -4.55
C ASP A 83 -2.77 16.89 -6.04
N ARG A 84 -3.32 16.05 -6.93
CA ARG A 84 -3.26 16.27 -8.38
C ARG A 84 -3.84 17.65 -8.72
N PHE A 85 -3.41 18.23 -9.84
CA PHE A 85 -3.83 19.59 -10.24
C PHE A 85 -5.36 19.76 -10.26
N SER A 86 -6.11 18.80 -10.83
CA SER A 86 -7.59 18.88 -10.89
C SER A 86 -8.27 18.84 -9.53
N VAL A 87 -7.77 18.02 -8.59
CA VAL A 87 -8.28 17.96 -7.20
C VAL A 87 -7.98 19.27 -6.47
N SER A 88 -6.76 19.78 -6.67
CA SER A 88 -6.33 21.05 -6.09
C SER A 88 -7.15 22.22 -6.63
N LEU A 89 -7.46 22.21 -7.94
CA LEU A 89 -8.30 23.20 -8.60
C LEU A 89 -9.75 23.15 -8.09
N PHE A 90 -10.33 21.95 -7.97
CA PHE A 90 -11.65 21.75 -7.37
C PHE A 90 -11.70 22.36 -5.96
N ASN A 91 -10.76 21.98 -5.09
CA ASN A 91 -10.68 22.51 -3.72
C ASN A 91 -10.52 24.03 -3.70
N PHE A 92 -9.61 24.58 -4.50
CA PHE A 92 -9.40 26.02 -4.60
C PHE A 92 -10.72 26.74 -4.96
N LEU A 93 -11.39 26.31 -6.02
CA LEU A 93 -12.65 26.92 -6.46
C LEU A 93 -13.76 26.76 -5.40
N THR A 94 -13.88 25.60 -4.75
CA THR A 94 -14.84 25.39 -3.66
C THR A 94 -14.58 26.37 -2.51
N PHE A 95 -13.34 26.55 -2.09
CA PHE A 95 -13.02 27.47 -0.99
C PHE A 95 -13.16 28.94 -1.38
N VAL A 96 -12.96 29.30 -2.65
CA VAL A 96 -13.33 30.63 -3.16
C VAL A 96 -14.84 30.85 -3.05
N ASN A 97 -15.66 29.89 -3.46
CA ASN A 97 -17.11 29.99 -3.34
C ASN A 97 -17.56 30.14 -1.87
N ILE A 98 -16.98 29.35 -0.95
CA ILE A 98 -17.27 29.44 0.48
C ILE A 98 -16.81 30.80 1.04
N TYR A 99 -15.65 31.30 0.64
CA TYR A 99 -15.16 32.60 1.09
C TYR A 99 -16.07 33.77 0.66
N ILE A 100 -16.58 33.74 -0.57
CA ILE A 100 -17.54 34.75 -1.05
C ILE A 100 -18.82 34.69 -0.21
N ALA A 101 -19.32 33.48 0.11
CA ALA A 101 -20.48 33.31 0.97
C ALA A 101 -20.27 33.87 2.39
N ILE A 102 -19.11 33.59 3.00
CA ILE A 102 -18.74 34.13 4.33
C ILE A 102 -18.65 35.66 4.27
N SER A 103 -18.05 36.21 3.21
CA SER A 103 -17.93 37.65 3.01
C SER A 103 -19.30 38.30 2.94
N TYR A 104 -20.20 37.78 2.09
CA TYR A 104 -21.57 38.25 1.96
C TYR A 104 -22.37 38.17 3.28
N MET A 105 -22.32 37.04 4.00
CA MET A 105 -22.98 36.89 5.29
C MET A 105 -22.48 37.90 6.32
N SER A 106 -21.16 38.09 6.40
CA SER A 106 -20.56 39.04 7.35
C SER A 106 -20.91 40.50 7.04
N ASP A 107 -21.01 40.85 5.76
CA ASP A 107 -21.37 42.22 5.34
C ASP A 107 -22.86 42.48 5.62
N THR A 108 -23.72 41.47 5.41
CA THR A 108 -25.15 41.53 5.73
C THR A 108 -25.40 41.72 7.24
N LEU A 109 -24.61 41.06 8.09
CA LEU A 109 -24.67 41.27 9.55
C LEU A 109 -24.23 42.68 9.96
N SER A 110 -23.35 43.30 9.17
CA SER A 110 -22.74 44.59 9.48
C SER A 110 -23.50 45.78 8.88
N ILE A 111 -24.46 45.55 7.98
CA ILE A 111 -25.11 46.57 7.14
C ILE A 111 -25.83 47.69 7.90
N ASN A 112 -26.18 47.46 9.17
CA ASN A 112 -26.86 48.42 10.03
C ASN A 112 -25.89 49.33 10.81
N PHE A 113 -24.58 49.14 10.63
CA PHE A 113 -23.52 49.90 11.29
C PHE A 113 -22.74 50.70 10.24
N ASP A 114 -22.17 51.82 10.66
CA ASP A 114 -21.35 52.69 9.81
C ASP A 114 -19.93 52.86 10.39
N GLY A 115 -18.98 53.28 9.55
CA GLY A 115 -17.62 53.62 9.96
C GLY A 115 -16.87 52.47 10.63
N SER A 116 -16.20 52.73 11.76
CA SER A 116 -15.42 51.70 12.47
C SER A 116 -16.28 50.57 13.04
N ALA A 117 -17.55 50.84 13.39
CA ALA A 117 -18.48 49.84 13.90
C ALA A 117 -18.84 48.80 12.82
N PHE A 118 -19.05 49.24 11.57
CA PHE A 118 -19.25 48.35 10.42
C PHE A 118 -18.13 47.32 10.30
N VAL A 119 -16.88 47.79 10.30
CA VAL A 119 -15.72 46.92 10.13
C VAL A 119 -15.52 46.00 11.34
N GLY A 120 -15.78 46.49 12.55
CA GLY A 120 -15.70 45.69 13.78
C GLY A 120 -16.70 44.53 13.80
N VAL A 121 -17.97 44.80 13.49
CA VAL A 121 -19.02 43.77 13.41
C VAL A 121 -18.71 42.76 12.30
N ARG A 122 -18.18 43.22 11.15
CA ARG A 122 -17.76 42.37 10.04
C ARG A 122 -16.68 41.38 10.46
N ILE A 123 -15.65 41.87 11.15
CA ILE A 123 -14.54 41.05 11.67
C ILE A 123 -15.06 40.02 12.67
N ALA A 124 -15.90 40.45 13.63
CA ALA A 124 -16.47 39.58 14.64
C ALA A 124 -17.36 38.48 14.02
N GLY A 125 -18.20 38.85 13.05
CA GLY A 125 -19.06 37.93 12.31
C GLY A 125 -18.26 36.88 11.54
N ARG A 126 -17.21 37.30 10.80
CA ARG A 126 -16.31 36.35 10.10
C ARG A 126 -15.60 35.42 11.06
N LEU A 127 -15.12 35.93 12.20
CA LEU A 127 -14.45 35.12 13.22
C LEU A 127 -15.38 34.03 13.75
N ALA A 128 -16.61 34.40 14.10
CA ALA A 128 -17.61 33.44 14.59
C ALA A 128 -17.90 32.35 13.54
N ILE A 129 -18.05 32.73 12.26
CA ILE A 129 -18.28 31.77 11.17
C ILE A 129 -17.07 30.83 11.01
N TYR A 130 -15.84 31.35 11.00
CA TYR A 130 -14.64 30.51 10.87
C TYR A 130 -14.45 29.55 12.05
N LEU A 131 -14.73 29.99 13.27
CA LEU A 131 -14.63 29.16 14.48
C LEU A 131 -15.57 27.94 14.44
N VAL A 132 -16.73 28.05 13.78
CA VAL A 132 -17.66 26.94 13.60
C VAL A 132 -17.33 26.11 12.37
N LEU A 133 -17.03 26.78 11.24
CA LEU A 133 -16.88 26.12 9.95
C LEU A 133 -15.59 25.29 9.86
N ILE A 134 -14.47 25.78 10.38
CA ILE A 134 -13.17 25.09 10.26
C ILE A 134 -13.19 23.73 10.98
N PRO A 135 -13.65 23.60 12.25
CA PRO A 135 -13.78 22.30 12.90
C PRO A 135 -14.75 21.37 12.18
N LEU A 136 -15.88 21.89 11.67
CA LEU A 136 -16.86 21.10 10.94
C LEU A 136 -16.26 20.52 9.65
N LEU A 137 -15.54 21.33 8.89
CA LEU A 137 -14.82 20.89 7.69
C LEU A 137 -13.77 19.83 8.03
N TYR A 138 -13.01 20.03 9.09
CA TYR A 138 -11.95 19.10 9.51
C TYR A 138 -12.50 17.74 9.97
N GLN A 139 -13.59 17.73 10.75
CA GLN A 139 -14.14 16.52 11.35
C GLN A 139 -15.05 15.75 10.38
N PHE A 140 -15.92 16.45 9.65
CA PHE A 140 -16.97 15.80 8.85
C PHE A 140 -16.64 15.74 7.36
N VAL A 141 -16.05 16.80 6.79
CA VAL A 141 -15.82 16.87 5.33
C VAL A 141 -14.49 16.26 4.92
N ARG A 142 -13.42 16.47 5.70
CA ARG A 142 -12.08 15.99 5.38
C ARG A 142 -12.01 14.46 5.25
N PRO A 143 -12.49 13.63 6.21
CA PRO A 143 -12.31 12.18 6.10
C PRO A 143 -12.97 11.53 4.86
N PRO A 144 -14.23 11.83 4.50
CA PRO A 144 -14.87 11.28 3.30
C PRO A 144 -14.26 11.86 2.02
N PHE A 145 -13.93 13.16 1.99
CA PHE A 145 -13.26 13.77 0.84
C PHE A 145 -11.90 13.12 0.55
N ARG A 146 -11.11 12.86 1.59
CA ARG A 146 -9.79 12.22 1.45
C ARG A 146 -9.89 10.78 0.96
N ARG A 147 -10.92 10.05 1.39
CA ARG A 147 -11.22 8.71 0.84
C ARG A 147 -11.57 8.79 -0.65
N LEU A 148 -12.43 9.73 -1.04
CA LEU A 148 -12.83 9.93 -2.43
C LEU A 148 -11.65 10.29 -3.35
N VAL A 149 -10.75 11.16 -2.90
CA VAL A 149 -9.54 11.53 -3.66
C VAL A 149 -8.61 10.33 -3.88
N ALA A 150 -8.60 9.37 -2.95
CA ALA A 150 -7.80 8.16 -3.08
C ALA A 150 -8.43 7.11 -4.00
N THR A 151 -9.76 7.09 -4.15
CA THR A 151 -10.48 6.12 -5.01
C THR A 151 -10.66 6.60 -6.44
N LEU A 152 -10.95 7.90 -6.65
CA LEU A 152 -11.21 8.46 -7.98
C LEU A 152 -9.96 9.07 -8.60
N ASP A 153 -9.56 8.53 -9.75
CA ASP A 153 -8.29 8.89 -10.39
C ASP A 153 -8.43 9.80 -11.62
N ARG A 154 -9.52 9.65 -12.41
CA ARG A 154 -9.75 10.39 -13.67
C ARG A 154 -10.92 11.40 -13.66
N GLU A 155 -11.87 11.26 -12.73
CA GLU A 155 -13.14 12.03 -12.80
C GLU A 155 -13.05 13.46 -12.24
N TRP A 156 -11.96 13.83 -11.56
CA TRP A 156 -11.82 15.15 -10.94
C TRP A 156 -11.84 16.34 -11.91
N LYS A 157 -11.53 16.12 -13.20
CA LYS A 157 -11.62 17.17 -14.22
C LYS A 157 -13.05 17.62 -14.47
N THR A 158 -14.01 16.70 -14.50
CA THR A 158 -15.42 17.01 -14.68
C THR A 158 -16.01 17.55 -13.39
N SER A 159 -15.61 17.03 -12.23
CA SER A 159 -16.05 17.56 -10.92
C SER A 159 -15.65 19.02 -10.71
N ALA A 160 -14.49 19.47 -11.23
CA ALA A 160 -14.04 20.87 -11.15
C ALA A 160 -14.93 21.86 -11.93
N ILE A 161 -15.76 21.39 -12.86
CA ILE A 161 -16.71 22.24 -13.60
C ILE A 161 -17.82 22.75 -12.66
N VAL A 162 -18.25 21.94 -11.69
CA VAL A 162 -19.32 22.31 -10.76
C VAL A 162 -18.98 23.57 -9.93
N PRO A 163 -17.86 23.64 -9.19
CA PRO A 163 -17.51 24.85 -8.44
C PRO A 163 -17.16 26.03 -9.36
N LEU A 164 -16.70 25.79 -10.59
CA LEU A 164 -16.44 26.84 -11.56
C LEU A 164 -17.75 27.50 -12.04
N MET A 165 -18.75 26.70 -12.40
CA MET A 165 -20.07 27.21 -12.80
C MET A 165 -20.73 27.97 -11.66
N PHE A 166 -20.60 27.46 -10.42
CA PHE A 166 -21.13 28.16 -9.26
C PHE A 166 -20.40 29.48 -8.98
N LEU A 167 -19.09 29.53 -9.20
CA LEU A 167 -18.31 30.77 -9.07
C LEU A 167 -18.78 31.82 -10.09
N ILE A 168 -18.98 31.41 -11.34
CA ILE A 168 -19.49 32.31 -12.40
C ILE A 168 -20.88 32.81 -12.03
N MET A 169 -21.78 31.92 -11.56
CA MET A 169 -23.11 32.29 -11.12
C MET A 169 -23.08 33.28 -9.94
N GLN A 170 -22.22 33.06 -8.94
CA GLN A 170 -22.02 34.00 -7.84
C GLN A 170 -21.50 35.36 -8.32
N ILE A 171 -20.54 35.40 -9.23
CA ILE A 171 -20.01 36.66 -9.75
C ILE A 171 -21.12 37.44 -10.47
N ILE A 172 -21.91 36.77 -11.31
CA ILE A 172 -23.03 37.40 -12.01
C ILE A 172 -24.06 37.94 -11.02
N VAL A 173 -24.48 37.12 -10.04
CA VAL A 173 -25.53 37.51 -9.09
C VAL A 173 -25.05 38.57 -8.10
N LEU A 174 -23.79 38.56 -7.67
CA LEU A 174 -23.29 39.50 -6.64
C LEU A 174 -22.67 40.78 -7.21
N TYR A 175 -22.21 40.80 -8.46
CA TYR A 175 -21.43 41.93 -8.99
C TYR A 175 -21.99 42.58 -10.25
N TYR A 176 -23.03 42.01 -10.88
CA TYR A 176 -23.63 42.55 -12.11
C TYR A 176 -25.14 42.82 -11.91
N PRO A 177 -25.69 43.95 -12.39
CA PRO A 177 -25.02 45.07 -13.08
C PRO A 177 -24.24 45.99 -12.13
N GLU A 178 -24.62 46.02 -10.85
CA GLU A 178 -23.95 46.76 -9.78
C GLU A 178 -23.59 45.79 -8.63
N PRO A 179 -22.53 46.06 -7.87
CA PRO A 179 -22.15 45.21 -6.74
C PRO A 179 -23.17 45.12 -5.61
N TYR A 180 -23.25 43.96 -4.95
CA TYR A 180 -24.26 43.61 -3.94
C TYR A 180 -24.38 44.63 -2.81
N TRP A 181 -23.30 45.33 -2.45
CA TRP A 181 -23.32 46.32 -1.38
C TRP A 181 -24.16 47.56 -1.68
N TYR A 182 -24.53 47.82 -2.94
CA TYR A 182 -25.44 48.92 -3.29
C TYR A 182 -26.93 48.55 -3.18
N TRP A 183 -27.26 47.27 -3.32
CA TRP A 183 -28.65 46.77 -3.39
C TRP A 183 -28.97 45.74 -2.30
N THR A 184 -28.06 45.46 -1.36
CA THR A 184 -28.28 44.53 -0.25
C THR A 184 -29.43 44.93 0.68
N ARG A 185 -29.86 46.20 0.65
CA ARG A 185 -31.04 46.65 1.40
C ARG A 185 -32.36 46.13 0.78
N ASP A 186 -32.37 45.84 -0.51
CA ASP A 186 -33.53 45.25 -1.18
C ASP A 186 -33.80 43.84 -0.63
N MET A 187 -35.07 43.58 -0.32
CA MET A 187 -35.52 42.27 0.18
C MET A 187 -35.42 41.21 -0.92
N TRP A 188 -35.76 41.54 -2.17
CA TRP A 188 -35.76 40.57 -3.26
C TRP A 188 -34.35 40.09 -3.61
N ALA A 189 -33.38 41.01 -3.61
CA ALA A 189 -31.96 40.72 -3.76
C ALA A 189 -31.46 39.68 -2.75
N ARG A 190 -31.79 39.88 -1.47
CA ARG A 190 -31.42 38.95 -0.39
C ARG A 190 -32.07 37.58 -0.55
N VAL A 191 -33.32 37.52 -0.99
CA VAL A 191 -34.01 36.26 -1.26
C VAL A 191 -33.34 35.49 -2.40
N ILE A 192 -32.99 36.16 -3.51
CA ILE A 192 -32.29 35.53 -4.65
C ILE A 192 -30.94 34.96 -4.21
N ILE A 193 -30.16 35.73 -3.45
CA ILE A 193 -28.84 35.28 -2.95
C ILE A 193 -28.99 34.13 -1.95
N ALA A 194 -30.00 34.17 -1.07
CA ALA A 194 -30.30 33.06 -0.17
C ALA A 194 -30.66 31.78 -0.94
N MET A 195 -31.49 31.89 -1.98
CA MET A 195 -31.82 30.74 -2.86
C MET A 195 -30.59 30.20 -3.59
N LEU A 196 -29.69 31.08 -4.05
CA LEU A 196 -28.42 30.70 -4.68
C LEU A 196 -27.55 29.85 -3.72
N TYR A 197 -27.40 30.28 -2.47
CA TYR A 197 -26.62 29.53 -1.48
C TYR A 197 -27.33 28.26 -0.98
N LEU A 198 -28.67 28.22 -0.97
CA LEU A 198 -29.41 26.99 -0.74
C LEU A 198 -29.19 25.98 -1.87
N LEU A 199 -29.20 26.44 -3.13
CA LEU A 199 -28.86 25.61 -4.29
C LEU A 199 -27.42 25.09 -4.20
N PHE A 200 -26.46 25.94 -3.79
CA PHE A 200 -25.09 25.52 -3.52
C PHE A 200 -25.03 24.36 -2.54
N LEU A 201 -25.68 24.53 -1.38
CA LEU A 201 -25.68 23.55 -0.32
C LEU A 201 -26.31 22.23 -0.80
N ALA A 202 -27.43 22.30 -1.53
CA ALA A 202 -28.10 21.14 -2.08
C ALA A 202 -27.21 20.37 -3.08
N VAL A 203 -26.55 21.07 -4.01
CA VAL A 203 -25.65 20.45 -5.00
C VAL A 203 -24.45 19.80 -4.31
N TYR A 204 -23.81 20.49 -3.34
CA TYR A 204 -22.69 19.91 -2.61
C TYR A 204 -23.11 18.73 -1.72
N TYR A 205 -24.32 18.76 -1.16
CA TYR A 205 -24.87 17.64 -0.42
C TYR A 205 -25.13 16.43 -1.33
N LEU A 206 -25.64 16.64 -2.56
CA LEU A 206 -25.77 15.58 -3.56
C LEU A 206 -24.42 15.01 -3.98
N LEU A 207 -23.41 15.87 -4.21
CA LEU A 207 -22.04 15.43 -4.48
C LEU A 207 -21.47 14.59 -3.33
N TYR A 208 -21.76 14.98 -2.08
CA TYR A 208 -21.35 14.24 -0.89
C TYR A 208 -22.01 12.85 -0.83
N ILE A 209 -23.31 12.74 -1.09
CA ILE A 209 -24.01 11.45 -1.14
C ILE A 209 -23.44 10.57 -2.26
N GLN A 210 -23.27 11.12 -3.47
CA GLN A 210 -22.71 10.38 -4.59
C GLN A 210 -21.29 9.89 -4.31
N ALA A 211 -20.45 10.74 -3.69
CA ALA A 211 -19.11 10.36 -3.28
C ALA A 211 -19.10 9.15 -2.34
N ASN A 212 -19.98 9.15 -1.33
CA ASN A 212 -20.09 8.03 -0.40
C ASN A 212 -20.62 6.76 -1.08
N ALA A 213 -21.60 6.88 -1.98
CA ALA A 213 -22.12 5.75 -2.74
C ALA A 213 -21.07 5.11 -3.68
N ILE A 214 -20.22 5.93 -4.30
CA ILE A 214 -19.10 5.46 -5.14
C ILE A 214 -18.09 4.67 -4.30
N VAL A 215 -17.73 5.18 -3.12
CA VAL A 215 -16.79 4.50 -2.21
C VAL A 215 -17.37 3.17 -1.73
N GLU A 216 -18.64 3.14 -1.32
CA GLU A 216 -19.32 1.91 -0.89
C GLU A 216 -19.39 0.86 -2.00
N LYS A 217 -19.71 1.29 -3.23
CA LYS A 217 -19.71 0.41 -4.40
C LYS A 217 -18.33 -0.20 -4.65
N TYR A 218 -17.28 0.59 -4.58
CA TYR A 218 -15.91 0.12 -4.78
C TYR A 218 -15.47 -0.87 -3.70
N ASP A 219 -15.83 -0.61 -2.44
CA ASP A 219 -15.56 -1.54 -1.33
C ASP A 219 -16.32 -2.87 -1.51
N LEU A 220 -17.55 -2.82 -2.03
CA LEU A 220 -18.34 -4.01 -2.33
C LEU A 220 -17.75 -4.83 -3.48
N GLU A 221 -17.35 -4.20 -4.58
CA GLU A 221 -16.66 -4.85 -5.71
C GLU A 221 -15.36 -5.52 -5.26
N LYS A 222 -14.58 -4.84 -4.40
CA LYS A 222 -13.36 -5.40 -3.83
C LYS A 222 -13.64 -6.63 -2.96
N ARG A 223 -14.69 -6.61 -2.14
CA ARG A 223 -15.11 -7.77 -1.33
C ARG A 223 -15.53 -8.94 -2.21
N GLN A 224 -16.30 -8.69 -3.27
CA GLN A 224 -16.71 -9.72 -4.23
C GLN A 224 -15.51 -10.37 -4.91
N LEU A 225 -14.52 -9.58 -5.34
CA LEU A 225 -13.29 -10.11 -5.93
C LEU A 225 -12.52 -11.01 -4.96
N LEU A 226 -12.40 -10.60 -3.68
CA LEU A 226 -11.74 -11.40 -2.65
C LEU A 226 -12.49 -12.71 -2.37
N MET A 227 -13.83 -12.66 -2.31
CA MET A 227 -14.66 -13.86 -2.15
C MET A 227 -14.48 -14.83 -3.33
N ALA A 228 -14.49 -14.32 -4.56
CA ALA A 228 -14.26 -15.16 -5.75
C ALA A 228 -12.86 -15.79 -5.78
N GLN A 229 -11.84 -15.09 -5.25
CA GLN A 229 -10.50 -15.66 -5.08
C GLN A 229 -10.48 -16.76 -4.01
N GLN A 230 -11.17 -16.56 -2.89
CA GLN A 230 -11.31 -17.59 -1.84
C GLN A 230 -12.04 -18.83 -2.35
N GLU A 231 -13.10 -18.65 -3.13
CA GLU A 231 -13.85 -19.75 -3.75
C GLU A 231 -12.95 -20.60 -4.66
N LYS A 232 -12.15 -19.97 -5.52
CA LYS A 232 -11.19 -20.69 -6.39
C LYS A 232 -10.13 -21.46 -5.59
N LEU A 233 -9.62 -20.87 -4.51
CA LEU A 233 -8.67 -21.56 -3.63
C LEU A 233 -9.33 -22.78 -2.97
N TRP A 234 -10.56 -22.61 -2.48
CA TRP A 234 -11.33 -23.68 -1.88
C TRP A 234 -11.62 -24.82 -2.86
N GLU A 235 -11.99 -24.51 -4.11
CA GLU A 235 -12.18 -25.50 -5.17
C GLU A 235 -10.88 -26.27 -5.47
N SER A 236 -9.74 -25.58 -5.52
CA SER A 236 -8.43 -26.21 -5.73
C SER A 236 -8.04 -27.13 -4.58
N GLU A 237 -8.26 -26.70 -3.33
CA GLU A 237 -8.02 -27.54 -2.15
C GLU A 237 -8.91 -28.78 -2.19
N LEU A 238 -10.20 -28.61 -2.49
CA LEU A 238 -11.15 -29.71 -2.57
C LEU A 238 -10.74 -30.72 -3.65
N ALA A 239 -10.27 -30.26 -4.81
CA ALA A 239 -9.73 -31.13 -5.86
C ALA A 239 -8.51 -31.92 -5.37
N GLY A 240 -7.55 -31.26 -4.70
CA GLY A 240 -6.39 -31.94 -4.11
C GLY A 240 -6.77 -32.96 -3.02
N TYR A 241 -7.77 -32.65 -2.19
CA TYR A 241 -8.32 -33.61 -1.22
C TYR A 241 -8.97 -34.82 -1.90
N GLN A 242 -9.67 -34.63 -3.03
CA GLN A 242 -10.28 -35.73 -3.79
C GLN A 242 -9.22 -36.63 -4.41
N GLU A 243 -8.16 -36.07 -4.99
CA GLU A 243 -7.02 -36.82 -5.54
C GLU A 243 -6.30 -37.63 -4.45
N ALA A 244 -5.97 -37.00 -3.32
CA ALA A 244 -5.35 -37.68 -2.19
C ALA A 244 -6.23 -38.82 -1.66
N ARG A 245 -7.55 -38.60 -1.57
CA ARG A 245 -8.51 -39.64 -1.17
C ARG A 245 -8.55 -40.80 -2.16
N ALA A 246 -8.51 -40.51 -3.46
CA ALA A 246 -8.48 -41.55 -4.49
C ALA A 246 -7.21 -42.41 -4.39
N LEU A 247 -6.05 -41.78 -4.15
CA LEU A 247 -4.79 -42.49 -3.92
C LEU A 247 -4.85 -43.41 -2.70
N VAL A 248 -5.39 -42.93 -1.58
CA VAL A 248 -5.56 -43.75 -0.37
C VAL A 248 -6.49 -44.94 -0.61
N LEU A 249 -7.59 -44.74 -1.35
CA LEU A 249 -8.50 -45.83 -1.70
C LEU A 249 -7.83 -46.87 -2.59
N GLN A 250 -7.02 -46.43 -3.56
CA GLN A 250 -6.24 -47.32 -4.41
C GLN A 250 -5.23 -48.14 -3.60
N GLN A 251 -4.44 -47.49 -2.73
CA GLN A 251 -3.50 -48.17 -1.84
C GLN A 251 -4.19 -49.21 -0.95
N LYS A 252 -5.37 -48.87 -0.41
CA LYS A 252 -6.16 -49.80 0.40
C LYS A 252 -6.62 -51.01 -0.43
N HIS A 253 -7.04 -50.80 -1.67
CA HIS A 253 -7.46 -51.87 -2.57
C HIS A 253 -6.29 -52.81 -2.91
N ASP A 254 -5.13 -52.25 -3.23
CA ASP A 254 -3.92 -53.02 -3.52
C ASP A 254 -3.49 -53.83 -2.28
N MET A 255 -3.52 -53.24 -1.08
CA MET A 255 -3.29 -53.97 0.18
C MET A 255 -4.26 -55.12 0.39
N HIS A 256 -5.55 -54.95 0.07
CA HIS A 256 -6.52 -56.04 0.17
C HIS A 256 -6.15 -57.20 -0.76
N HIS A 257 -5.78 -56.92 -2.01
CA HIS A 257 -5.33 -57.95 -2.95
C HIS A 257 -4.04 -58.64 -2.53
N HIS A 258 -3.06 -57.88 -2.03
CA HIS A 258 -1.84 -58.46 -1.45
C HIS A 258 -2.18 -59.44 -0.31
N ASN A 259 -3.08 -59.04 0.59
CA ASN A 259 -3.51 -59.89 1.69
C ASN A 259 -4.27 -61.15 1.21
N GLU A 260 -5.16 -61.02 0.22
CA GLU A 260 -5.89 -62.15 -0.36
C GLU A 260 -4.93 -63.19 -0.95
N LEU A 261 -3.96 -62.75 -1.76
CA LEU A 261 -2.92 -63.61 -2.33
C LEU A 261 -2.09 -64.31 -1.26
N ILE A 262 -1.69 -63.60 -0.20
CA ILE A 262 -0.94 -64.18 0.93
C ILE A 262 -1.76 -65.28 1.62
N VAL A 263 -3.05 -65.05 1.89
CA VAL A 263 -3.93 -66.04 2.53
C VAL A 263 -4.12 -67.26 1.62
N GLU A 264 -4.25 -67.07 0.32
CA GLU A 264 -4.40 -68.17 -0.64
C GLU A 264 -3.14 -69.05 -0.74
N MET A 265 -1.96 -68.44 -0.88
CA MET A 265 -0.68 -69.16 -0.89
C MET A 265 -0.42 -69.93 0.41
N LEU A 266 -0.81 -69.37 1.57
CA LEU A 266 -0.74 -70.05 2.87
C LEU A 266 -1.66 -71.26 2.94
N ARG A 267 -2.89 -71.17 2.40
CA ARG A 267 -3.85 -72.30 2.38
C ARG A 267 -3.40 -73.43 1.48
N ASN A 268 -2.72 -73.13 0.37
CA ASN A 268 -2.23 -74.13 -0.57
C ASN A 268 -0.90 -74.78 -0.14
N GLY A 269 -0.28 -74.29 0.95
CA GLY A 269 1.00 -74.80 1.43
C GLY A 269 2.21 -74.37 0.58
N GLU A 270 2.07 -73.35 -0.25
CA GLU A 270 3.07 -72.87 -1.21
C GLU A 270 4.12 -71.96 -0.55
N THR A 271 4.87 -72.49 0.43
CA THR A 271 5.71 -71.67 1.32
C THR A 271 6.87 -70.99 0.60
N GLU A 272 7.50 -71.65 -0.37
CA GLU A 272 8.59 -71.05 -1.19
C GLU A 272 8.09 -69.91 -2.08
N HIS A 273 6.93 -70.07 -2.71
CA HIS A 273 6.31 -69.03 -3.55
C HIS A 273 5.92 -67.79 -2.74
N LEU A 274 5.40 -67.98 -1.53
CA LEU A 274 5.09 -66.87 -0.61
C LEU A 274 6.35 -66.08 -0.22
N ILE A 275 7.46 -66.76 0.09
CA ILE A 275 8.73 -66.11 0.44
C ILE A 275 9.23 -65.27 -0.75
N HIS A 276 9.21 -65.82 -1.96
CA HIS A 276 9.62 -65.08 -3.16
C HIS A 276 8.70 -63.88 -3.45
N TYR A 277 7.39 -64.04 -3.25
CA TYR A 277 6.43 -62.95 -3.40
C TYR A 277 6.67 -61.83 -2.38
N MET A 278 6.84 -62.16 -1.09
CA MET A 278 7.16 -61.17 -0.06
C MET A 278 8.49 -60.46 -0.34
N GLN A 279 9.52 -61.19 -0.77
CA GLN A 279 10.80 -60.60 -1.19
C GLN A 279 10.64 -59.67 -2.40
N SER A 280 9.74 -59.98 -3.34
CA SER A 280 9.45 -59.11 -4.49
C SER A 280 8.74 -57.81 -4.08
N VAL A 281 7.85 -57.88 -3.08
CA VAL A 281 7.18 -56.70 -2.50
C VAL A 281 8.18 -55.86 -1.71
N ASP A 282 9.04 -56.50 -0.92
CA ASP A 282 10.08 -55.83 -0.12
C ASP A 282 11.12 -55.18 -1.04
N SER A 283 11.56 -55.84 -2.11
CA SER A 283 12.48 -55.26 -3.09
C SER A 283 11.84 -54.14 -3.92
N ALA A 284 10.53 -54.16 -4.18
CA ALA A 284 9.82 -53.02 -4.76
C ALA A 284 9.75 -51.81 -3.80
N LEU A 285 9.73 -52.06 -2.48
CA LEU A 285 9.80 -51.02 -1.44
C LEU A 285 11.25 -50.54 -1.22
N GLU A 286 12.24 -51.43 -1.30
CA GLU A 286 13.67 -51.16 -1.12
C GLU A 286 14.40 -50.63 -2.37
N ALA A 287 13.80 -50.71 -3.57
CA ALA A 287 14.32 -50.11 -4.81
C ALA A 287 14.48 -48.57 -4.73
N GLN A 288 14.09 -47.95 -3.61
CA GLN A 288 14.46 -46.59 -3.25
C GLN A 288 15.59 -46.63 -2.21
N PRO A 289 16.88 -46.61 -2.61
CA PRO A 289 17.98 -46.65 -1.66
C PRO A 289 17.96 -45.38 -0.80
N HIS A 290 17.57 -45.54 0.47
CA HIS A 290 17.68 -44.49 1.46
C HIS A 290 19.16 -44.35 1.86
N ARG A 291 19.89 -43.44 1.22
CA ARG A 291 21.27 -43.13 1.62
C ARG A 291 21.25 -42.36 2.93
N ILE A 292 22.05 -42.79 3.90
CA ILE A 292 22.19 -42.08 5.17
C ILE A 292 23.24 -40.98 4.97
N PHE A 293 22.78 -39.74 4.82
CA PHE A 293 23.61 -38.55 4.71
C PHE A 293 23.89 -37.92 6.09
N CYS A 294 22.98 -38.01 7.06
CA CYS A 294 23.22 -37.48 8.41
C CYS A 294 22.34 -38.15 9.47
N SER A 295 22.64 -37.91 10.76
CA SER A 295 21.91 -38.50 11.89
C SER A 295 20.57 -37.82 12.20
N ASN A 296 20.30 -36.63 11.66
CA ASN A 296 19.00 -35.97 11.82
C ASN A 296 18.02 -36.49 10.75
N SER A 297 16.93 -37.14 11.19
CA SER A 297 15.97 -37.81 10.29
C SER A 297 15.30 -36.86 9.29
N ILE A 298 14.96 -35.63 9.72
CA ILE A 298 14.31 -34.61 8.87
C ILE A 298 15.28 -34.15 7.77
N ALA A 299 16.49 -33.73 8.15
CA ALA A 299 17.50 -33.32 7.19
C ALA A 299 17.89 -34.47 6.24
N ASN A 300 18.00 -35.70 6.76
CA ASN A 300 18.32 -36.87 5.95
C ASN A 300 17.25 -37.14 4.88
N SER A 301 15.97 -37.01 5.23
CA SER A 301 14.86 -37.16 4.28
C SER A 301 14.90 -36.09 3.18
N ILE A 302 15.19 -34.84 3.55
CA ILE A 302 15.34 -33.73 2.59
C ILE A 302 16.51 -33.99 1.63
N PHE A 303 17.67 -34.39 2.15
CA PHE A 303 18.84 -34.71 1.32
C PHE A 303 18.56 -35.85 0.35
N ASN A 304 17.86 -36.90 0.79
CA ASN A 304 17.43 -37.99 -0.10
C ASN A 304 16.45 -37.53 -1.19
N ALA A 305 15.50 -36.66 -0.87
CA ALA A 305 14.55 -36.14 -1.87
C ALA A 305 15.27 -35.34 -2.97
N TYR A 306 16.18 -34.44 -2.60
CA TYR A 306 16.92 -33.62 -3.56
C TYR A 306 18.03 -34.37 -4.29
N PHE A 307 18.68 -35.34 -3.64
CA PHE A 307 19.64 -36.22 -4.30
C PHE A 307 18.98 -37.01 -5.44
N ARG A 308 17.79 -37.58 -5.19
CA ARG A 308 17.02 -38.31 -6.22
C ARG A 308 16.62 -37.41 -7.40
N ARG A 309 16.17 -36.19 -7.11
CA ARG A 309 15.83 -35.20 -8.15
C ARG A 309 17.05 -34.82 -8.98
N ALA A 310 18.20 -34.60 -8.35
CA ALA A 310 19.43 -34.27 -9.06
C ALA A 310 19.94 -35.43 -9.91
N GLU A 311 19.88 -36.67 -9.42
CA GLU A 311 20.28 -37.87 -10.15
C GLU A 311 19.41 -38.09 -11.40
N ALA A 312 18.09 -37.91 -11.28
CA ALA A 312 17.16 -38.00 -12.42
C ALA A 312 17.44 -36.97 -13.52
N GLU A 313 18.00 -35.81 -13.16
CA GLU A 313 18.34 -34.70 -14.06
C GLU A 313 19.83 -34.73 -14.51
N GLY A 314 20.57 -35.78 -14.17
CA GLY A 314 21.99 -35.93 -14.52
C GLY A 314 22.94 -34.96 -13.82
N ILE A 315 22.54 -34.40 -12.67
CA ILE A 315 23.32 -33.41 -11.89
C ILE A 315 24.13 -34.14 -10.81
N GLN A 316 25.44 -33.91 -10.77
CA GLN A 316 26.29 -34.50 -9.73
C GLN A 316 26.12 -33.75 -8.41
N MET A 317 25.56 -34.42 -7.38
CA MET A 317 25.37 -33.83 -6.05
C MET A 317 26.27 -34.52 -5.01
N THR A 318 27.02 -33.72 -4.23
CA THR A 318 27.91 -34.20 -3.17
C THR A 318 27.54 -33.63 -1.80
N PHE A 319 27.64 -34.45 -0.75
CA PHE A 319 27.27 -34.08 0.62
C PHE A 319 28.46 -34.20 1.58
N HIS A 320 28.70 -33.14 2.36
CA HIS A 320 29.67 -33.07 3.43
C HIS A 320 28.94 -32.64 4.72
N THR A 321 28.41 -33.62 5.43
CA THR A 321 27.42 -33.44 6.50
C THR A 321 27.99 -33.90 7.84
N SER A 322 27.89 -33.05 8.85
CA SER A 322 28.15 -33.35 10.26
C SER A 322 27.07 -32.68 11.09
N LEU A 323 25.94 -33.39 11.21
CA LEU A 323 24.72 -32.91 11.84
C LEU A 323 24.24 -33.96 12.86
N PRO A 324 24.21 -33.64 14.17
CA PRO A 324 23.68 -34.54 15.19
C PRO A 324 22.16 -34.69 15.05
N GLU A 325 21.61 -35.73 15.70
CA GLU A 325 20.17 -36.00 15.69
C GLU A 325 19.35 -34.81 16.21
N LYS A 326 19.79 -34.18 17.30
CA LYS A 326 19.18 -32.96 17.86
C LYS A 326 20.04 -31.72 17.61
N THR A 327 19.43 -30.69 17.04
CA THR A 327 20.10 -29.42 16.69
C THR A 327 19.53 -28.21 17.45
N GLY A 328 18.39 -28.38 18.14
CA GLY A 328 17.66 -27.29 18.78
C GLY A 328 16.90 -26.37 17.81
N ILE A 329 16.81 -26.76 16.53
CA ILE A 329 16.09 -26.06 15.46
C ILE A 329 14.83 -26.86 15.14
N ASP A 330 13.70 -26.17 14.97
CA ASP A 330 12.43 -26.80 14.64
C ASP A 330 12.48 -27.50 13.27
N GLY A 331 11.79 -28.64 13.16
CA GLY A 331 11.78 -29.43 11.94
C GLY A 331 11.20 -28.70 10.72
N ILE A 332 10.21 -27.83 10.93
CA ILE A 332 9.59 -27.03 9.86
C ILE A 332 10.59 -25.97 9.38
N ASP A 333 11.27 -25.31 10.30
CA ASP A 333 12.28 -24.29 9.97
C ASP A 333 13.50 -24.91 9.27
N LEU A 334 13.93 -26.10 9.71
CA LEU A 334 14.98 -26.87 9.06
C LEU A 334 14.59 -27.26 7.62
N THR A 335 13.32 -27.65 7.43
CA THR A 335 12.76 -27.96 6.11
C THR A 335 12.71 -26.74 5.21
N CYS A 336 12.29 -25.60 5.76
CA CYS A 336 12.26 -24.33 5.05
C CYS A 336 13.65 -23.93 4.56
N VAL A 337 14.67 -24.00 5.42
CA VAL A 337 16.02 -23.54 5.09
C VAL A 337 16.73 -24.49 4.12
N LEU A 338 16.74 -25.79 4.43
CA LEU A 338 17.41 -26.78 3.57
C LEU A 338 16.67 -26.95 2.23
N GLY A 339 15.34 -27.00 2.25
CA GLY A 339 14.52 -27.15 1.05
C GLY A 339 14.71 -25.98 0.09
N ASN A 340 14.59 -24.74 0.57
CA ASN A 340 14.78 -23.57 -0.28
C ASN A 340 16.22 -23.46 -0.81
N ALA A 341 17.24 -23.82 -0.02
CA ALA A 341 18.63 -23.77 -0.47
C ALA A 341 18.93 -24.82 -1.56
N LEU A 342 18.43 -26.05 -1.38
CA LEU A 342 18.63 -27.13 -2.35
C LEU A 342 17.79 -26.94 -3.62
N GLU A 343 16.57 -26.41 -3.51
CA GLU A 343 15.74 -26.05 -4.66
C GLU A 343 16.42 -24.97 -5.50
N ASN A 344 16.94 -23.92 -4.86
CA ASN A 344 17.66 -22.85 -5.54
C ASN A 344 18.88 -23.39 -6.30
N ALA A 345 19.62 -24.32 -5.69
CA ALA A 345 20.78 -24.96 -6.31
C ALA A 345 20.40 -25.83 -7.51
N LEU A 346 19.35 -26.65 -7.37
CA LEU A 346 18.83 -27.50 -8.44
C LEU A 346 18.33 -26.66 -9.62
N GLU A 347 17.50 -25.66 -9.36
CA GLU A 347 17.02 -24.74 -10.39
C GLU A 347 18.15 -23.99 -11.08
N GLY A 348 19.17 -23.58 -10.32
CA GLY A 348 20.36 -22.91 -10.85
C GLY A 348 21.08 -23.78 -11.89
N CYS A 349 21.29 -25.06 -11.58
CA CYS A 349 21.88 -26.02 -12.51
C CYS A 349 20.99 -26.33 -13.72
N LEU A 350 19.67 -26.46 -13.52
CA LEU A 350 18.73 -26.75 -14.62
C LEU A 350 18.63 -25.62 -15.66
N ARG A 351 19.05 -24.39 -15.31
CA ARG A 351 19.14 -23.28 -16.25
C ARG A 351 20.39 -23.34 -17.14
N LEU A 352 21.40 -24.14 -16.80
CA LEU A 352 22.59 -24.32 -17.64
C LEU A 352 22.24 -25.13 -18.89
N THR A 353 22.98 -24.92 -19.99
CA THR A 353 22.82 -25.76 -21.19
C THR A 353 23.28 -27.20 -20.90
N GLU A 354 22.81 -28.18 -21.67
CA GLU A 354 23.14 -29.61 -21.44
C GLU A 354 24.64 -29.93 -21.55
N ASP A 355 25.40 -29.13 -22.32
CA ASP A 355 26.85 -29.30 -22.52
C ASP A 355 27.71 -28.78 -21.36
N GLU A 356 27.11 -28.09 -20.36
CA GLU A 356 27.84 -27.55 -19.21
C GLU A 356 27.82 -28.51 -18.03
N ALA A 357 28.96 -28.66 -17.34
CA ALA A 357 29.04 -29.50 -16.15
C ALA A 357 28.11 -28.97 -15.04
N ARG A 358 27.12 -29.78 -14.65
CA ARG A 358 26.16 -29.46 -13.60
C ARG A 358 26.56 -30.16 -12.31
N ASP A 359 26.91 -29.37 -11.30
CA ASP A 359 27.31 -29.91 -10.01
C ASP A 359 26.77 -29.09 -8.84
N ILE A 360 26.45 -29.79 -7.75
CA ILE A 360 25.97 -29.22 -6.50
C ILE A 360 26.82 -29.78 -5.34
N ALA A 361 27.36 -28.90 -4.51
CA ALA A 361 28.10 -29.25 -3.30
C ALA A 361 27.36 -28.74 -2.06
N VAL A 362 26.98 -29.66 -1.18
CA VAL A 362 26.23 -29.37 0.04
C VAL A 362 27.13 -29.63 1.24
N THR A 363 27.38 -28.60 2.04
CA THR A 363 28.11 -28.70 3.30
C THR A 363 27.21 -28.28 4.46
N VAL A 364 26.99 -29.18 5.41
CA VAL A 364 26.20 -28.89 6.61
C VAL A 364 26.97 -29.30 7.84
N LYS A 365 27.25 -28.34 8.73
CA LYS A 365 28.02 -28.60 9.96
C LYS A 365 27.32 -27.98 11.15
N PHE A 366 27.27 -28.71 12.25
CA PHE A 366 26.82 -28.21 13.54
C PHE A 366 28.00 -28.03 14.48
N ILE A 367 28.41 -26.79 14.73
CA ILE A 367 29.59 -26.44 15.54
C ILE A 367 29.21 -25.30 16.48
N ASP A 368 29.62 -25.38 17.75
CA ASP A 368 29.34 -24.36 18.77
C ASP A 368 27.83 -24.02 18.90
N ARG A 369 26.97 -25.04 18.80
CA ARG A 369 25.50 -24.90 18.80
C ARG A 369 24.96 -24.06 17.64
N ARG A 370 25.74 -23.89 16.57
CA ARG A 370 25.32 -23.21 15.35
C ARG A 370 25.27 -24.17 14.19
N LEU A 371 24.13 -24.20 13.51
CA LEU A 371 24.00 -24.88 12.24
C LEU A 371 24.55 -23.99 11.15
N ARG A 372 25.57 -24.45 10.44
CA ARG A 372 26.13 -23.81 9.25
C ARG A 372 25.77 -24.63 8.04
N VAL A 373 25.05 -24.03 7.11
CA VAL A 373 24.67 -24.61 5.82
C VAL A 373 25.34 -23.82 4.72
N GLN A 374 26.03 -24.51 3.83
CA GLN A 374 26.58 -23.95 2.61
C GLN A 374 26.17 -24.84 1.45
N VAL A 375 25.51 -24.25 0.45
CA VAL A 375 25.13 -24.93 -0.78
C VAL A 375 25.74 -24.15 -1.94
N GLU A 376 26.56 -24.84 -2.73
CA GLU A 376 27.17 -24.31 -3.94
C GLU A 376 26.62 -25.05 -5.15
N ASN A 377 26.33 -24.32 -6.23
CA ASN A 377 25.95 -24.90 -7.51
C ASN A 377 26.63 -24.17 -8.66
N THR A 378 26.89 -24.88 -9.76
CA THR A 378 27.27 -24.23 -11.01
C THR A 378 26.14 -23.34 -11.49
N CYS A 379 26.48 -22.15 -11.96
CA CYS A 379 25.50 -21.15 -12.35
C CYS A 379 25.97 -20.34 -13.56
N ARG A 380 25.02 -19.69 -14.24
CA ARG A 380 25.31 -18.77 -15.33
C ARG A 380 26.02 -17.52 -14.81
N SER A 381 26.73 -16.82 -15.69
CA SER A 381 27.49 -15.60 -15.38
C SER A 381 26.64 -14.34 -15.23
N ASP A 382 25.34 -14.39 -15.53
CA ASP A 382 24.42 -13.25 -15.64
C ASP A 382 23.50 -13.06 -14.40
N ILE A 383 23.92 -13.52 -13.23
CA ILE A 383 23.16 -13.33 -11.98
C ILE A 383 23.38 -11.90 -11.46
N GLU A 384 22.30 -11.11 -11.47
CA GLU A 384 22.27 -9.77 -10.89
C GLU A 384 21.79 -9.79 -9.42
N PHE A 385 22.24 -8.82 -8.63
CA PHE A 385 21.87 -8.66 -7.22
C PHE A 385 21.21 -7.30 -6.97
N GLU A 386 20.17 -7.28 -6.15
CA GLU A 386 19.55 -6.07 -5.59
C GLU A 386 19.90 -5.99 -4.10
N GLY A 387 20.96 -5.25 -3.77
CA GLY A 387 21.54 -5.26 -2.44
C GLY A 387 22.25 -6.58 -2.14
N GLU A 388 21.84 -7.27 -1.07
CA GLU A 388 22.40 -8.57 -0.64
C GLU A 388 21.62 -9.78 -1.17
N LEU A 389 20.54 -9.56 -1.90
CA LEU A 389 19.68 -10.61 -2.46
C LEU A 389 19.85 -10.73 -3.98
N PRO A 390 19.88 -11.96 -4.53
CA PRO A 390 19.86 -12.13 -5.98
C PRO A 390 18.52 -11.68 -6.57
N LEU A 391 18.56 -10.96 -7.69
CA LEU A 391 17.38 -10.54 -8.43
C LEU A 391 16.66 -11.76 -9.01
N THR A 392 15.39 -11.92 -8.66
CA THR A 392 14.55 -13.00 -9.18
C THR A 392 14.13 -12.70 -10.62
N GLN A 393 14.57 -13.53 -11.56
CA GLN A 393 14.06 -13.51 -12.95
C GLN A 393 12.74 -14.31 -13.13
N LYS A 394 12.15 -14.87 -12.07
CA LYS A 394 10.87 -15.59 -12.12
C LYS A 394 9.68 -14.64 -12.29
N GLN A 395 8.82 -14.90 -13.28
CA GLN A 395 7.48 -14.30 -13.33
C GLN A 395 6.65 -14.85 -12.15
N GLY A 396 6.45 -14.03 -11.12
CA GLY A 396 5.77 -14.42 -9.87
C GLY A 396 6.56 -14.13 -8.58
N GLY A 397 7.84 -13.74 -8.70
CA GLY A 397 8.70 -13.37 -7.58
C GLY A 397 9.25 -14.60 -6.83
N GLY A 398 10.57 -14.81 -6.90
CA GLY A 398 11.25 -15.83 -6.12
C GLY A 398 11.19 -15.51 -4.62
N THR A 399 10.34 -16.22 -3.88
CA THR A 399 10.15 -16.04 -2.43
C THR A 399 11.14 -16.83 -1.57
N GLY A 400 11.82 -17.82 -2.15
CA GLY A 400 12.69 -18.76 -1.42
C GLY A 400 13.87 -18.12 -0.70
N THR A 401 14.58 -17.17 -1.33
CA THR A 401 15.71 -16.46 -0.69
C THR A 401 15.25 -15.57 0.46
N ARG A 402 14.08 -14.92 0.34
CA ARG A 402 13.46 -14.14 1.42
C ARG A 402 13.03 -15.03 2.58
N SER A 403 12.52 -16.22 2.27
CA SER A 403 12.17 -17.23 3.28
C SER A 403 13.39 -17.70 4.07
N ILE A 404 14.53 -17.92 3.39
CA ILE A 404 15.79 -18.28 4.04
C ILE A 404 16.25 -17.17 4.99
N VAL A 405 16.24 -15.91 4.53
CA VAL A 405 16.64 -14.75 5.36
C VAL A 405 15.74 -14.62 6.59
N TYR A 406 14.42 -14.67 6.39
CA TYR A 406 13.44 -14.57 7.48
C TYR A 406 13.63 -15.67 8.54
N THR A 407 13.84 -16.92 8.10
CA THR A 407 14.09 -18.03 9.04
C THR A 407 15.44 -17.86 9.73
N ALA A 408 16.48 -17.35 9.05
CA ALA A 408 17.76 -17.07 9.68
C ALA A 408 17.67 -16.00 10.77
N GLU A 409 16.97 -14.90 10.51
CA GLU A 409 16.73 -13.82 11.47
C GLU A 409 15.97 -14.32 12.71
N ARG A 410 15.01 -15.24 12.55
CA ARG A 410 14.24 -15.83 13.65
C ARG A 410 15.10 -16.61 14.66
N TYR A 411 16.26 -17.11 14.23
CA TYR A 411 17.22 -17.85 15.08
C TYR A 411 18.46 -17.00 15.41
N ASP A 412 18.35 -15.67 15.37
CA ASP A 412 19.47 -14.71 15.56
C ASP A 412 20.69 -15.04 14.68
N GLY A 413 20.41 -15.61 13.51
CA GLY A 413 21.36 -16.11 12.55
C GLY A 413 21.57 -15.14 11.38
N THR A 414 22.28 -15.59 10.36
CA THR A 414 22.56 -14.81 9.15
C THR A 414 22.47 -15.68 7.92
N ALA A 415 21.93 -15.13 6.82
CA ALA A 415 21.96 -15.75 5.51
C ALA A 415 22.62 -14.80 4.50
N GLY A 416 23.41 -15.35 3.57
CA GLY A 416 24.11 -14.60 2.54
C GLY A 416 24.20 -15.38 1.24
N PHE A 417 24.26 -14.63 0.15
CA PHE A 417 24.30 -15.16 -1.22
C PHE A 417 25.44 -14.50 -1.97
N SER A 418 26.21 -15.28 -2.74
CA SER A 418 27.30 -14.73 -3.54
C SER A 418 27.56 -15.55 -4.80
N VAL A 419 28.20 -14.92 -5.79
CA VAL A 419 28.69 -15.61 -6.99
C VAL A 419 30.20 -15.45 -7.07
N LYS A 420 30.92 -16.56 -7.21
CA LYS A 420 32.37 -16.56 -7.39
C LYS A 420 32.78 -17.69 -8.32
N ASN A 421 33.62 -17.39 -9.31
CA ASN A 421 34.19 -18.37 -10.24
C ASN A 421 33.13 -19.28 -10.93
N GLY A 422 32.00 -18.71 -11.35
CA GLY A 422 30.92 -19.47 -12.00
C GLY A 422 30.10 -20.36 -11.07
N ARG A 423 30.22 -20.15 -9.74
CA ARG A 423 29.43 -20.84 -8.73
C ARG A 423 28.59 -19.86 -7.93
N PHE A 424 27.31 -20.19 -7.78
CA PHE A 424 26.42 -19.52 -6.85
C PHE A 424 26.52 -20.22 -5.50
N MET A 425 26.70 -19.43 -4.44
CA MET A 425 26.89 -19.90 -3.08
C MET A 425 25.81 -19.32 -2.17
N THR A 426 25.08 -20.19 -1.50
CA THR A 426 24.16 -19.86 -0.40
C THR A 426 24.81 -20.24 0.92
N GLN A 427 24.95 -19.29 1.84
CA GLN A 427 25.49 -19.53 3.18
C GLN A 427 24.47 -19.13 4.24
N ILE A 428 24.21 -20.03 5.18
CA ILE A 428 23.22 -19.82 6.25
C ILE A 428 23.84 -20.25 7.57
N VAL A 429 23.63 -19.44 8.60
CA VAL A 429 23.99 -19.73 9.99
C VAL A 429 22.75 -19.58 10.84
N LEU A 430 22.38 -20.61 11.59
CA LEU A 430 21.28 -20.59 12.56
C LEU A 430 21.84 -20.91 13.95
N ASN A 431 21.45 -20.17 14.99
CA ASN A 431 21.80 -20.50 16.36
C ASN A 431 20.74 -21.46 16.93
N GLY A 432 21.14 -22.61 17.46
CA GLY A 432 20.22 -23.54 18.11
C GLY A 432 19.72 -22.98 19.45
N ASN A 433 18.42 -23.15 19.74
CA ASN A 433 17.80 -22.61 20.96
C ASN A 433 18.26 -23.35 22.24
N GLU A 434 18.37 -22.62 23.35
CA GLU A 434 18.84 -23.14 24.66
C GLU A 434 17.89 -24.15 25.34
N ASN A 435 16.62 -24.22 24.93
CA ASN A 435 15.56 -24.94 25.66
C ASN A 435 15.17 -26.33 25.13
N SER A 436 15.90 -26.91 24.18
CA SER A 436 15.46 -28.13 23.46
C SER A 436 16.50 -29.25 23.32
N LEU A 437 17.51 -29.30 24.19
CA LEU A 437 18.45 -30.43 24.28
C LEU A 437 17.96 -31.55 25.22
#